data_AF-A0A534CS02-F1
#
_entry.id   AF-A0A534CS02-F1
#
_cell.length_a   1.000
_cell.length_b   1.000
_cell.length_c   1.000
_cell.angle_alpha   90.00
_cell.angle_beta   90.00
_cell.angle_gamma   90.00
#
_symmetry.space_group_name_H-M   'P 1'
#
loop_
_entity.id
_entity.type
_entity.pdbx_description
1 polymer ?
#
loop_
_entity_poly.entity_id
_entity_poly.type
_entity_poly.pdbx_seq_one_letter_code
_entity_poly.pdbx_strand_id
1 'polypeptide(L)'
;MSRDIIPTEVRAIIRRERDKSELTWNEIGRITRLGMREIQSRGGKKIGFRRFVIERLAAILRSPDLARLASSDVYWGKVVAIEALGHQATYDLQIEGDHNFLANNLIVHNSHAASFALLVYDSAWLKCHEPAAFTCALLNSQPMGFYAPAQLVRDARAHGVEVRPVDVCVSLWDCTLEPRAEDQPALRLGMRMVKSLARAGADRLLEARREGPFTSVQDLAERSALDRSDLEALAAAGAFASLSGNRHLAFWEVAGTERALPLISPGGRAGNVEEGRPLLAAPTEVERIVADYASTGLTLGRHPMALLREYLRSQRLLSAGDLGCVANGKQVRTAGIVLMRQRPQTASGVTFLTLEDESGQVNVIVWESVGQEQRRALLESHLLEVHGELQRQDEVMHLIARRLIDRSALLGNLLTRSRDFH
;
A
#
# COMPACT_ATOMS: atom_id res chain seq x y z
N MET A 1 47.14 -24.63 -4.89
CA MET A 1 46.08 -25.34 -5.66
C MET A 1 44.75 -25.09 -4.99
N SER A 2 43.80 -24.46 -5.68
CA SER A 2 42.47 -24.19 -5.14
C SER A 2 41.86 -25.47 -4.56
N ARG A 3 41.48 -25.42 -3.28
CA ARG A 3 40.76 -26.49 -2.54
C ARG A 3 39.25 -26.34 -2.68
N ASP A 4 38.78 -25.68 -3.74
CA ASP A 4 37.36 -25.53 -4.01
C ASP A 4 36.74 -26.91 -4.27
N ILE A 5 36.00 -27.37 -3.27
CA ILE A 5 35.39 -28.70 -3.22
C ILE A 5 33.90 -28.47 -3.05
N ILE A 6 33.15 -28.72 -4.12
CA ILE A 6 31.69 -28.71 -4.11
C ILE A 6 31.21 -29.79 -3.12
N PRO A 7 30.29 -29.47 -2.18
CA PRO A 7 29.89 -30.38 -1.11
C PRO A 7 29.31 -31.71 -1.60
N THR A 8 29.37 -32.72 -0.74
CA THR A 8 28.92 -34.09 -1.10
C THR A 8 27.43 -34.21 -1.38
N GLU A 9 26.63 -33.25 -0.92
CA GLU A 9 25.18 -33.15 -1.08
C GLU A 9 24.80 -33.12 -2.57
N VAL A 10 25.69 -32.61 -3.42
CA VAL A 10 25.54 -32.62 -4.89
C VAL A 10 25.45 -34.04 -5.46
N ARG A 11 25.83 -35.09 -4.71
CA ARG A 11 25.57 -36.50 -5.07
C ARG A 11 24.12 -36.78 -5.40
N ALA A 12 23.19 -36.17 -4.68
CA ALA A 12 21.76 -36.37 -4.93
C ALA A 12 21.39 -35.88 -6.34
N ILE A 13 21.91 -34.71 -6.72
CA ILE A 13 21.74 -34.12 -8.04
C ILE A 13 22.40 -35.00 -9.10
N ILE A 14 23.67 -35.39 -8.92
CA ILE A 14 24.38 -36.24 -9.90
C ILE A 14 23.66 -37.57 -10.12
N ARG A 15 23.16 -38.23 -9.06
CA ARG A 15 22.38 -39.47 -9.19
C ARG A 15 21.09 -39.23 -9.96
N ARG A 16 20.31 -38.22 -9.57
CA ARG A 16 19.06 -37.86 -10.23
C ARG A 16 19.26 -37.59 -11.73
N GLU A 17 20.29 -36.85 -12.10
CA GLU A 17 20.57 -36.53 -13.51
C GLU A 17 21.13 -37.73 -14.28
N ARG A 18 21.91 -38.60 -13.62
CA ARG A 18 22.29 -39.90 -14.21
C ARG A 18 21.07 -40.75 -14.52
N ASP A 19 20.14 -40.88 -13.57
CA ASP A 19 18.94 -41.71 -13.70
C ASP A 19 18.10 -41.31 -14.92
N LYS A 20 18.13 -40.01 -15.28
CA LYS A 20 17.50 -39.49 -16.51
C LYS A 20 18.30 -39.76 -17.78
N SER A 21 19.62 -39.93 -17.69
CA SER A 21 20.52 -39.99 -18.84
C SER A 21 20.68 -41.37 -19.48
N GLU A 22 20.03 -42.41 -18.93
CA GLU A 22 20.20 -43.85 -19.29
C GLU A 22 21.64 -44.39 -19.21
N LEU A 23 22.63 -43.55 -18.91
CA LEU A 23 24.05 -43.91 -18.82
C LEU A 23 24.38 -44.63 -17.51
N THR A 24 25.15 -45.70 -17.62
CA THR A 24 25.75 -46.37 -16.47
C THR A 24 26.95 -45.57 -15.93
N TRP A 25 27.30 -45.81 -14.67
CA TRP A 25 28.46 -45.15 -14.05
C TRP A 25 29.79 -45.49 -14.73
N ASN A 26 29.91 -46.69 -15.30
CA ASN A 26 31.10 -47.10 -16.04
C ASN A 26 31.21 -46.35 -17.37
N GLU A 27 30.09 -46.14 -18.07
CA GLU A 27 30.05 -45.34 -19.30
C GLU A 27 30.40 -43.88 -19.03
N ILE A 28 29.83 -43.29 -17.98
CA ILE A 28 30.15 -41.93 -17.56
C ILE A 28 31.65 -41.80 -17.24
N GLY A 29 32.23 -42.75 -16.49
CA GLY A 29 33.67 -42.78 -16.20
C GLY A 29 34.52 -42.84 -17.46
N ARG A 30 34.15 -43.69 -18.42
CA ARG A 30 34.86 -43.83 -19.70
C ARG A 30 34.80 -42.54 -20.54
N ILE A 31 33.62 -41.93 -20.65
CA ILE A 31 33.39 -40.74 -21.48
C ILE A 31 34.08 -39.52 -20.86
N THR A 32 33.94 -39.32 -19.55
CA THR A 32 34.51 -38.15 -18.85
C THR A 32 36.01 -38.29 -18.55
N ARG A 33 36.57 -39.49 -18.74
CA ARG A 33 37.93 -39.87 -18.34
C ARG A 33 38.22 -39.60 -16.86
N LEU A 34 37.18 -39.66 -16.02
CA LEU A 34 37.27 -39.50 -14.58
C LEU A 34 37.38 -40.86 -13.93
N GLY A 35 38.23 -40.97 -12.91
CA GLY A 35 38.32 -42.19 -12.11
C GLY A 35 37.01 -42.45 -11.38
N MET A 36 36.66 -43.73 -11.20
CA MET A 36 35.43 -44.07 -10.45
C MET A 36 35.42 -43.51 -9.04
N ARG A 37 36.57 -43.28 -8.39
CA ARG A 37 36.70 -42.60 -7.08
C ARG A 37 36.33 -41.10 -7.12
N GLU A 38 36.50 -40.47 -8.29
CA GLU A 38 36.17 -39.07 -8.54
C GLU A 38 34.68 -38.87 -8.82
N ILE A 39 34.03 -39.86 -9.42
CA ILE A 39 32.58 -39.83 -9.71
C ILE A 39 31.78 -40.42 -8.53
N GLN A 40 32.24 -41.55 -7.99
CA GLN A 40 31.62 -42.27 -6.90
C GLN A 40 32.61 -42.54 -5.76
N SER A 41 32.14 -42.54 -4.53
CA SER A 41 32.94 -43.11 -3.45
C SER A 41 32.02 -43.98 -2.61
N ARG A 42 32.32 -45.29 -2.58
CA ARG A 42 31.69 -46.25 -1.68
C ARG A 42 32.29 -46.02 -0.30
N GLY A 43 31.58 -45.26 0.53
CA GLY A 43 31.97 -44.91 1.91
C GLY A 43 31.87 -43.42 2.21
N GLY A 44 31.59 -43.08 3.47
CA GLY A 44 31.42 -41.71 3.98
C GLY A 44 32.68 -40.85 4.04
N LYS A 45 33.76 -41.20 3.33
CA LYS A 45 35.07 -40.52 3.40
C LYS A 45 35.30 -39.45 2.33
N LYS A 46 34.36 -39.22 1.40
CA LYS A 46 34.52 -38.18 0.38
C LYS A 46 34.18 -36.82 0.99
N ILE A 47 35.09 -35.87 0.85
CA ILE A 47 34.92 -34.50 1.37
C ILE A 47 34.09 -33.63 0.39
N GLY A 48 34.11 -33.98 -0.91
CA GLY A 48 33.26 -33.39 -1.94
C GLY A 48 33.83 -33.62 -3.34
N PHE A 49 33.45 -32.80 -4.30
CA PHE A 49 33.83 -32.90 -5.71
C PHE A 49 34.61 -31.68 -6.16
N ARG A 50 35.71 -31.88 -6.88
CA ARG A 50 36.41 -30.77 -7.51
C ARG A 50 35.51 -30.18 -8.59
N ARG A 51 35.58 -28.87 -8.79
CA ARG A 51 34.75 -28.15 -9.75
C ARG A 51 34.78 -28.72 -11.16
N PHE A 52 35.97 -29.04 -11.68
CA PHE A 52 36.12 -29.65 -13.01
C PHE A 52 35.44 -31.03 -13.12
N VAL A 53 35.27 -31.76 -12.01
CA VAL A 53 34.54 -33.04 -11.99
C VAL A 53 33.05 -32.78 -12.22
N ILE A 54 32.50 -31.79 -11.53
CA ILE A 54 31.10 -31.38 -11.70
C ILE A 54 30.87 -30.80 -13.09
N GLU A 55 31.81 -30.01 -13.62
CA GLU A 55 31.76 -29.46 -14.98
C GLU A 55 31.65 -30.57 -16.04
N ARG A 56 32.52 -31.58 -15.96
CA ARG A 56 32.50 -32.72 -16.89
C ARG A 56 31.22 -33.55 -16.76
N LEU A 57 30.72 -33.75 -15.53
CA LEU A 57 29.46 -34.43 -15.31
C LEU A 57 28.28 -33.60 -15.84
N ALA A 58 28.30 -32.28 -15.70
CA ALA A 58 27.29 -31.38 -16.25
C ALA A 58 27.20 -31.49 -17.77
N ALA A 59 28.35 -31.54 -18.45
CA ALA A 59 28.42 -31.67 -19.90
C ALA A 59 27.82 -32.99 -20.40
N ILE A 60 28.14 -34.11 -19.77
CA ILE A 60 27.67 -35.44 -20.20
C ILE A 60 26.22 -35.71 -19.80
N LEU A 61 25.84 -35.33 -18.58
CA LEU A 61 24.47 -35.49 -18.08
C LEU A 61 23.53 -34.39 -18.60
N ARG A 62 24.06 -33.42 -19.38
CA ARG A 62 23.34 -32.25 -19.89
C ARG A 62 22.52 -31.54 -18.81
N SER A 63 23.11 -31.40 -17.61
CA SER A 63 22.44 -30.86 -16.44
C SER A 63 22.73 -29.37 -16.25
N PRO A 64 21.72 -28.48 -16.35
CA PRO A 64 21.88 -27.06 -16.04
C PRO A 64 22.22 -26.82 -14.56
N ASP A 65 21.72 -27.68 -13.65
CA ASP A 65 21.99 -27.58 -12.21
C ASP A 65 23.47 -27.83 -11.90
N LEU A 66 24.05 -28.88 -12.48
CA LEU A 66 25.47 -29.18 -12.31
C LEU A 66 26.34 -28.11 -13.01
N ALA A 67 25.92 -27.60 -14.16
CA ALA A 67 26.64 -26.54 -14.87
C ALA A 67 26.73 -25.26 -14.03
N ARG A 68 25.62 -24.84 -13.40
CA ARG A 68 25.61 -23.68 -12.48
C ARG A 68 26.53 -23.88 -11.29
N LEU A 69 26.51 -25.06 -10.66
CA LEU A 69 27.41 -25.37 -9.55
C LEU A 69 28.88 -25.35 -9.98
N ALA A 70 29.17 -25.78 -11.21
CA ALA A 70 30.51 -25.78 -11.79
C ALA A 70 31.00 -24.41 -12.27
N SER A 71 30.12 -23.43 -12.48
CA SER A 71 30.47 -22.09 -12.97
C SER A 71 30.26 -20.93 -11.97
N SER A 72 29.46 -21.12 -10.92
CA SER A 72 29.25 -20.16 -9.80
C SER A 72 30.52 -19.49 -9.25
N ASP A 73 30.39 -18.26 -8.78
CA ASP A 73 31.38 -17.49 -8.03
C ASP A 73 31.39 -17.81 -6.51
N VAL A 74 30.55 -18.74 -6.06
CA VAL A 74 30.48 -19.19 -4.66
C VAL A 74 31.41 -20.38 -4.44
N TYR A 75 32.33 -20.22 -3.49
CA TYR A 75 33.35 -21.22 -3.15
C TYR A 75 33.06 -21.90 -1.82
N TRP A 76 33.45 -23.17 -1.71
CA TRP A 76 33.25 -23.96 -0.50
C TRP A 76 34.56 -24.22 0.23
N GLY A 77 34.62 -23.82 1.50
CA GLY A 77 35.75 -24.03 2.38
C GLY A 77 35.38 -24.89 3.59
N LYS A 78 36.30 -25.75 4.04
CA LYS A 78 36.18 -26.40 5.35
C LYS A 78 36.63 -25.40 6.41
N VAL A 79 35.81 -25.18 7.44
CA VAL A 79 36.24 -24.48 8.66
C VAL A 79 37.41 -25.26 9.26
N VAL A 80 38.59 -24.64 9.29
CA VAL A 80 39.84 -25.28 9.75
C VAL A 80 40.09 -25.10 11.24
N ALA A 81 39.58 -24.00 11.80
CA ALA A 81 39.63 -23.67 13.21
C ALA A 81 38.40 -22.82 13.57
N ILE A 82 37.97 -22.93 14.82
CA ILE A 82 37.04 -22.01 15.45
C ILE A 82 37.76 -21.52 16.69
N GLU A 83 38.05 -20.22 16.75
CA GLU A 83 38.79 -19.62 17.84
C GLU A 83 37.82 -18.76 18.67
N ALA A 84 37.78 -19.00 19.97
CA ALA A 84 36.95 -18.21 20.87
C ALA A 84 37.65 -16.88 21.16
N LEU A 85 37.05 -15.77 20.75
CA LEU A 85 37.55 -14.41 21.01
C LEU A 85 37.12 -13.85 22.39
N GLY A 86 36.44 -14.65 23.20
CA GLY A 86 35.92 -14.26 24.51
C GLY A 86 34.54 -13.62 24.46
N HIS A 87 34.08 -13.07 25.59
CA HIS A 87 32.84 -12.30 25.66
C HIS A 87 33.14 -10.83 25.35
N GLN A 88 32.41 -10.29 24.39
CA GLN A 88 32.46 -8.87 24.03
C GLN A 88 31.06 -8.28 24.08
N ALA A 89 30.95 -6.99 24.40
CA ALA A 89 29.70 -6.28 24.27
C ALA A 89 29.42 -6.08 22.77
N THR A 90 28.33 -6.67 22.28
CA THR A 90 27.85 -6.47 20.91
C THR A 90 26.66 -5.52 20.93
N TYR A 91 26.61 -4.56 20.02
CA TYR A 91 25.42 -3.76 19.77
C TYR A 91 24.61 -4.49 18.69
N ASP A 92 23.30 -4.65 18.89
CA ASP A 92 22.39 -5.69 18.35
C ASP A 92 22.57 -6.20 16.91
N LEU A 93 23.27 -5.48 16.03
CA LEU A 93 23.44 -5.84 14.61
C LEU A 93 24.87 -5.66 14.07
N GLN A 94 25.86 -5.37 14.91
CA GLN A 94 27.23 -5.17 14.45
C GLN A 94 28.25 -5.79 15.41
N ILE A 95 29.13 -6.63 14.85
CA ILE A 95 30.39 -7.02 15.47
C ILE A 95 31.48 -6.17 14.82
N GLU A 96 32.24 -5.43 15.63
CA GLU A 96 33.31 -4.58 15.14
C GLU A 96 34.42 -5.45 14.51
N GLY A 97 34.78 -5.17 13.25
CA GLY A 97 35.79 -5.92 12.50
C GLY A 97 35.27 -7.11 11.68
N ASP A 98 34.08 -7.62 11.97
CA ASP A 98 33.50 -8.78 11.27
C ASP A 98 32.25 -8.38 10.47
N HIS A 99 32.34 -8.48 9.14
CA HIS A 99 31.25 -8.07 8.25
C HIS A 99 30.07 -9.07 8.19
N ASN A 100 30.29 -10.31 8.64
CA ASN A 100 29.33 -11.42 8.61
C ASN A 100 29.45 -12.22 9.89
N PHE A 101 28.34 -12.44 10.59
CA PHE A 101 28.32 -13.24 11.80
C PHE A 101 27.04 -14.05 11.96
N LEU A 102 27.09 -15.09 12.79
CA LEU A 102 25.96 -15.95 13.13
C LEU A 102 25.53 -15.68 14.57
N ALA A 103 24.31 -15.19 14.77
CA ALA A 103 23.74 -14.93 16.09
C ALA A 103 22.44 -15.72 16.26
N ASN A 104 22.35 -16.62 17.24
CA ASN A 104 21.15 -17.43 17.50
C ASN A 104 20.58 -18.13 16.24
N ASN A 105 21.47 -18.70 15.41
CA ASN A 105 21.15 -19.32 14.11
C ASN A 105 20.65 -18.36 13.02
N LEU A 106 20.76 -17.04 13.21
CA LEU A 106 20.53 -16.03 12.19
C LEU A 106 21.86 -15.63 11.56
N ILE A 107 21.95 -15.70 10.23
CA ILE A 107 23.08 -15.15 9.48
C ILE A 107 22.81 -13.66 9.30
N VAL A 108 23.62 -12.81 9.92
CA VAL A 108 23.54 -11.36 9.76
C VAL A 108 24.63 -10.93 8.80
N HIS A 109 24.22 -10.33 7.68
CA HIS A 109 25.10 -9.80 6.66
C HIS A 109 25.00 -8.27 6.69
N ASN A 110 26.04 -7.59 7.20
CA ASN A 110 25.98 -6.15 7.47
C ASN A 110 25.67 -5.33 6.21
N SER A 111 26.06 -5.80 5.02
CA SER A 111 25.74 -5.11 3.76
C SER A 111 24.25 -5.10 3.42
N HIS A 112 23.49 -6.12 3.83
CA HIS A 112 22.04 -6.18 3.62
C HIS A 112 21.32 -5.26 4.62
N ALA A 113 21.73 -5.27 5.88
CA ALA A 113 21.16 -4.35 6.88
C ALA A 113 21.43 -2.89 6.50
N ALA A 114 22.66 -2.56 6.08
CA ALA A 114 23.03 -1.21 5.68
C ALA A 114 22.29 -0.72 4.42
N SER A 115 22.07 -1.59 3.43
CA SER A 115 21.35 -1.19 2.20
C SER A 115 19.88 -0.86 2.48
N PHE A 116 19.21 -1.61 3.35
CA PHE A 116 17.84 -1.27 3.78
C PHE A 116 17.80 -0.03 4.70
N ALA A 117 18.76 0.11 5.61
CA ALA A 117 18.84 1.27 6.49
C ALA A 117 18.96 2.59 5.71
N LEU A 118 19.71 2.60 4.60
CA LEU A 118 19.82 3.77 3.71
C LEU A 118 18.45 4.16 3.14
N LEU A 119 17.66 3.21 2.64
CA LEU A 119 16.32 3.48 2.12
C LEU A 119 15.37 4.01 3.20
N VAL A 120 15.47 3.50 4.43
CA VAL A 120 14.69 3.99 5.57
C VAL A 120 15.09 5.42 5.91
N TYR A 121 16.39 5.70 5.95
CA TYR A 121 16.91 7.04 6.23
C TYR A 121 16.46 8.05 5.16
N ASP A 122 16.63 7.74 3.88
CA ASP A 122 16.21 8.61 2.77
C ASP A 122 14.70 8.89 2.81
N SER A 123 13.90 7.86 3.09
CA SER A 123 12.44 8.00 3.23
C SER A 123 12.06 8.86 4.44
N ALA A 124 12.72 8.67 5.59
CA ALA A 124 12.48 9.45 6.79
C ALA A 124 12.92 10.91 6.62
N TRP A 125 14.04 11.14 5.94
CA TRP A 125 14.53 12.48 5.60
C TRP A 125 13.53 13.20 4.70
N LEU A 126 13.05 12.56 3.63
CA LEU A 126 12.02 13.14 2.75
C LEU A 126 10.72 13.41 3.51
N LYS A 127 10.28 12.50 4.39
CA LYS A 127 9.09 12.74 5.21
C LYS A 127 9.27 13.93 6.16
N CYS A 128 10.46 14.12 6.72
CA CYS A 128 10.74 15.17 7.67
C CYS A 128 10.91 16.55 7.01
N HIS A 129 11.63 16.60 5.88
CA HIS A 129 12.03 17.86 5.23
C HIS A 129 11.17 18.22 4.01
N GLU A 130 10.63 17.23 3.31
CA GLU A 130 9.85 17.41 2.08
C GLU A 130 8.51 16.66 2.11
N PRO A 131 7.67 16.82 3.16
CA PRO A 131 6.45 16.06 3.35
C PRO A 131 5.44 16.19 2.19
N ALA A 132 5.41 17.35 1.53
CA ALA A 132 4.54 17.57 0.37
C ALA A 132 4.98 16.71 -0.83
N ALA A 133 6.27 16.73 -1.18
CA ALA A 133 6.81 15.95 -2.29
C ALA A 133 6.77 14.45 -1.99
N PHE A 134 7.10 14.06 -0.76
CA PHE A 134 7.03 12.67 -0.30
C PHE A 134 5.61 12.11 -0.45
N THR A 135 4.61 12.83 0.07
CA THR A 135 3.20 12.41 -0.05
C THR A 135 2.74 12.41 -1.51
N CYS A 136 3.11 13.41 -2.31
CA CYS A 136 2.79 13.47 -3.73
C CYS A 136 3.29 12.22 -4.48
N ALA A 137 4.55 11.83 -4.26
CA ALA A 137 5.15 10.66 -4.86
C ALA A 137 4.42 9.38 -4.43
N LEU A 138 4.17 9.22 -3.12
CA LEU A 138 3.43 8.08 -2.59
C LEU A 138 2.02 7.96 -3.16
N LEU A 139 1.29 9.08 -3.28
CA LEU A 139 -0.03 9.09 -3.90
C LEU A 139 0.03 8.66 -5.37
N ASN A 140 1.04 9.10 -6.11
CA ASN A 140 1.23 8.74 -7.53
C ASN A 140 1.73 7.30 -7.73
N SER A 141 2.34 6.68 -6.71
CA SER A 141 2.78 5.28 -6.72
C SER A 141 1.69 4.27 -6.32
N GLN A 142 0.48 4.72 -5.96
CA GLN A 142 -0.63 3.83 -5.65
C GLN A 142 -1.04 2.96 -6.86
N PRO A 143 -1.50 1.70 -6.65
CA PRO A 143 -1.79 1.08 -5.35
C PRO A 143 -0.55 0.56 -4.60
N MET A 144 -0.42 0.92 -3.32
CA MET A 144 0.58 0.40 -2.40
C MET A 144 -0.10 -0.38 -1.27
N GLY A 145 0.52 -1.48 -0.81
CA GLY A 145 -0.14 -2.42 0.11
C GLY A 145 -0.34 -1.94 1.55
N PHE A 146 0.29 -0.82 1.96
CA PHE A 146 0.41 -0.48 3.39
C PHE A 146 -0.38 0.76 3.84
N TYR A 147 -0.49 1.80 3.03
CA TYR A 147 -1.16 3.05 3.44
C TYR A 147 -2.19 3.50 2.41
N ALA A 148 -3.40 3.76 2.89
CA ALA A 148 -4.48 4.29 2.06
C ALA A 148 -4.25 5.79 1.76
N PRO A 149 -4.68 6.29 0.59
CA PRO A 149 -4.54 7.70 0.22
C PRO A 149 -5.06 8.69 1.27
N ALA A 150 -6.19 8.37 1.93
CA ALA A 150 -6.76 9.21 2.99
C ALA A 150 -5.78 9.42 4.16
N GLN A 151 -5.05 8.38 4.55
CA GLN A 151 -4.08 8.44 5.64
C GLN A 151 -2.85 9.26 5.25
N LEU A 152 -2.36 9.08 4.03
CA LEU A 152 -1.23 9.85 3.50
C LEU A 152 -1.56 11.35 3.44
N VAL A 153 -2.74 11.70 2.92
CA VAL A 153 -3.21 13.10 2.88
C VAL A 153 -3.38 13.67 4.29
N ARG A 154 -3.90 12.88 5.23
CA ARG A 154 -4.05 13.32 6.62
C ARG A 154 -2.70 13.55 7.30
N ASP A 155 -1.76 12.64 7.13
CA ASP A 155 -0.40 12.75 7.65
C ASP A 155 0.28 14.00 7.06
N ALA A 156 0.19 14.25 5.75
CA ALA A 156 0.71 15.47 5.13
C ALA A 156 0.11 16.74 5.74
N ARG A 157 -1.22 16.79 5.96
CA ARG A 157 -1.87 17.93 6.62
C ARG A 157 -1.42 18.11 8.07
N ALA A 158 -1.17 17.02 8.80
CA ALA A 158 -0.61 17.08 10.15
C ALA A 158 0.83 17.62 10.16
N HIS A 159 1.58 17.45 9.07
CA HIS A 159 2.89 18.07 8.83
C HIS A 159 2.79 19.49 8.22
N GLY A 160 1.60 20.11 8.22
CA GLY A 160 1.40 21.49 7.75
C GLY A 160 1.29 21.65 6.23
N VAL A 161 1.22 20.56 5.46
CA VAL A 161 1.03 20.65 4.00
C VAL A 161 -0.41 21.03 3.67
N GLU A 162 -0.57 22.12 2.92
CA GLU A 162 -1.86 22.47 2.31
C GLU A 162 -2.19 21.46 1.20
N VAL A 163 -3.33 20.77 1.32
CA VAL A 163 -3.80 19.83 0.30
C VAL A 163 -5.04 20.40 -0.38
N ARG A 164 -5.00 20.47 -1.70
CA ARG A 164 -6.05 21.03 -2.54
C ARG A 164 -6.81 19.93 -3.30
N PRO A 165 -8.14 20.06 -3.47
CA PRO A 165 -8.96 19.03 -4.11
C PRO A 165 -8.64 18.90 -5.60
N VAL A 166 -9.15 17.84 -6.21
CA VAL A 166 -9.15 17.71 -7.68
C VAL A 166 -9.97 18.86 -8.27
N ASP A 167 -9.45 19.50 -9.31
CA ASP A 167 -10.13 20.60 -10.03
C ASP A 167 -9.90 20.45 -11.54
N VAL A 168 -10.96 20.41 -12.33
CA VAL A 168 -10.85 20.24 -13.80
C VAL A 168 -10.09 21.36 -14.48
N CYS A 169 -10.08 22.56 -13.91
CA CYS A 169 -9.40 23.72 -14.47
C CYS A 169 -7.88 23.71 -14.21
N VAL A 170 -7.40 22.95 -13.22
CA VAL A 170 -6.00 23.04 -12.76
C VAL A 170 -5.32 21.68 -12.64
N SER A 171 -5.97 20.68 -12.05
CA SER A 171 -5.35 19.37 -11.79
C SER A 171 -4.86 18.70 -13.07
N LEU A 172 -3.74 17.98 -12.97
CA LEU A 172 -3.32 17.00 -13.96
C LEU A 172 -3.90 15.63 -13.64
N TRP A 173 -3.54 14.61 -14.41
CA TRP A 173 -3.83 13.24 -14.04
C TRP A 173 -3.19 12.87 -12.70
N ASP A 174 -1.88 13.07 -12.60
CA ASP A 174 -1.14 12.80 -11.37
C ASP A 174 -1.27 13.94 -10.37
N CYS A 175 -1.07 13.64 -9.09
CA CYS A 175 -0.97 14.67 -8.07
C CYS A 175 0.27 15.53 -8.36
N THR A 176 0.15 16.83 -8.12
CA THR A 176 1.19 17.82 -8.42
C THR A 176 1.49 18.70 -7.22
N LEU A 177 2.61 19.41 -7.28
CA LEU A 177 3.00 20.42 -6.31
C LEU A 177 2.77 21.80 -6.90
N GLU A 178 2.06 22.66 -6.16
CA GLU A 178 1.80 24.05 -6.52
C GLU A 178 2.67 24.97 -5.63
N PRO A 179 3.45 25.89 -6.22
CA PRO A 179 4.29 26.81 -5.45
C PRO A 179 3.47 27.64 -4.44
N ARG A 180 4.02 27.84 -3.25
CA ARG A 180 3.49 28.75 -2.22
C ARG A 180 4.59 29.68 -1.74
N ALA A 181 4.18 30.77 -1.09
CA ALA A 181 5.11 31.72 -0.47
C ALA A 181 5.74 31.17 0.84
N GLU A 182 5.20 30.06 1.36
CA GLU A 182 5.70 29.36 2.55
C GLU A 182 6.74 28.30 2.20
N ASP A 183 7.37 27.70 3.22
CA ASP A 183 8.44 26.71 3.09
C ASP A 183 8.02 25.39 2.43
N GLN A 184 6.71 25.10 2.32
CA GLN A 184 6.19 23.88 1.70
C GLN A 184 5.21 24.20 0.55
N PRO A 185 5.34 23.55 -0.62
CA PRO A 185 4.37 23.67 -1.70
C PRO A 185 3.00 23.07 -1.31
N ALA A 186 1.93 23.54 -1.95
CA ALA A 186 0.63 22.89 -1.84
C ALA A 186 0.62 21.58 -2.63
N LEU A 187 0.04 20.53 -2.05
CA LEU A 187 -0.25 19.29 -2.75
C LEU A 187 -1.60 19.39 -3.46
N ARG A 188 -1.60 19.36 -4.78
CA ARG A 188 -2.82 19.26 -5.59
C ARG A 188 -3.15 17.80 -5.85
N LEU A 189 -4.37 17.37 -5.49
CA LEU A 189 -4.85 16.05 -5.87
C LEU A 189 -5.06 15.96 -7.39
N GLY A 190 -4.54 14.87 -7.97
CA GLY A 190 -4.68 14.56 -9.39
C GLY A 190 -5.99 13.84 -9.70
N MET A 191 -6.42 13.92 -10.96
CA MET A 191 -7.62 13.24 -11.45
C MET A 191 -7.56 11.72 -11.33
N ARG A 192 -6.36 11.13 -11.20
CA ARG A 192 -6.16 9.69 -10.92
C ARG A 192 -6.89 9.22 -9.65
N MET A 193 -7.16 10.14 -8.73
CA MET A 193 -7.87 9.86 -7.47
C MET A 193 -9.38 9.71 -7.67
N VAL A 194 -9.93 10.17 -8.80
CA VAL A 194 -11.37 10.07 -9.11
C VAL A 194 -11.70 8.64 -9.53
N LYS A 195 -12.52 7.96 -8.72
CA LYS A 195 -13.01 6.62 -9.06
C LYS A 195 -13.87 6.69 -10.30
N SER A 196 -13.75 5.67 -11.14
CA SER A 196 -14.51 5.50 -12.39
C SER A 196 -14.22 6.52 -13.48
N LEU A 197 -13.26 7.45 -13.30
CA LEU A 197 -12.78 8.31 -14.37
C LEU A 197 -11.79 7.56 -15.26
N ALA A 198 -12.07 7.50 -16.56
CA ALA A 198 -11.16 6.87 -17.51
C ALA A 198 -9.92 7.77 -17.74
N ARG A 199 -8.73 7.15 -17.76
CA ARG A 199 -7.47 7.86 -18.10
C ARG A 199 -7.58 8.57 -19.44
N ALA A 200 -8.13 7.89 -20.45
CA ALA A 200 -8.35 8.46 -21.77
C ALA A 200 -9.29 9.67 -21.76
N GLY A 201 -10.29 9.70 -20.87
CA GLY A 201 -11.16 10.86 -20.68
C GLY A 201 -10.39 12.03 -20.10
N ALA A 202 -9.62 11.79 -19.03
CA ALA A 202 -8.76 12.81 -18.43
C ALA A 202 -7.74 13.38 -19.44
N ASP A 203 -7.12 12.54 -20.29
CA ASP A 203 -6.18 13.01 -21.31
C ASP A 203 -6.85 13.93 -22.34
N ARG A 204 -8.07 13.61 -22.79
CA ARG A 204 -8.85 14.50 -23.68
C ARG A 204 -9.19 15.84 -23.02
N LEU A 205 -9.58 15.81 -21.74
CA LEU A 205 -9.81 17.02 -20.96
C LEU A 205 -8.55 17.88 -20.90
N LEU A 206 -7.39 17.28 -20.60
CA LEU A 206 -6.13 18.00 -20.51
C LEU A 206 -5.73 18.62 -21.86
N GLU A 207 -5.93 17.91 -22.98
CA GLU A 207 -5.65 18.46 -24.31
C GLU A 207 -6.58 19.61 -24.66
N ALA A 208 -7.90 19.46 -24.44
CA ALA A 208 -8.88 20.52 -24.65
C ALA A 208 -8.53 21.78 -23.84
N ARG A 209 -8.05 21.62 -22.59
CA ARG A 209 -7.66 22.73 -21.72
C ARG A 209 -6.50 23.57 -22.27
N ARG A 210 -5.67 23.02 -23.17
CA ARG A 210 -4.54 23.75 -23.80
C ARG A 210 -5.01 24.85 -24.75
N GLU A 211 -6.22 24.72 -25.29
CA GLU A 211 -6.82 25.74 -26.16
C GLU A 211 -7.27 26.99 -25.37
N GLY A 212 -7.43 26.88 -24.05
CA GLY A 212 -7.84 27.97 -23.17
C GLY A 212 -8.61 27.49 -21.92
N PRO A 213 -8.82 28.36 -20.92
CA PRO A 213 -9.59 28.01 -19.73
C PRO A 213 -11.04 27.63 -20.08
N PHE A 214 -11.62 26.71 -19.32
CA PHE A 214 -13.03 26.37 -19.45
C PHE A 214 -13.91 27.45 -18.81
N THR A 215 -15.03 27.75 -19.46
CA THR A 215 -15.99 28.77 -19.00
C THR A 215 -17.23 28.17 -18.32
N SER A 216 -17.57 26.93 -18.66
CA SER A 216 -18.70 26.19 -18.08
C SER A 216 -18.48 24.67 -18.21
N VAL A 217 -19.33 23.89 -17.56
CA VAL A 217 -19.34 22.42 -17.72
C VAL A 217 -19.68 22.01 -19.16
N GLN A 218 -20.59 22.73 -19.83
CA GLN A 218 -20.94 22.48 -21.23
C GLN A 218 -19.75 22.71 -22.17
N ASP A 219 -19.05 23.84 -22.01
CA ASP A 219 -17.84 24.18 -22.78
C ASP A 219 -16.75 23.11 -22.60
N LEU A 220 -16.56 22.64 -21.37
CA LEU A 220 -15.65 21.53 -21.08
C LEU A 220 -16.10 20.24 -21.77
N ALA A 221 -17.37 19.86 -21.65
CA ALA A 221 -17.89 18.62 -22.22
C ALA A 221 -17.78 18.58 -23.75
N GLU A 222 -18.08 19.69 -24.43
CA GLU A 222 -17.98 19.82 -25.88
C GLU A 222 -16.53 19.72 -26.37
N ARG A 223 -15.62 20.51 -25.79
CA ARG A 223 -14.21 20.56 -26.23
C ARG A 223 -13.45 19.28 -25.91
N SER A 224 -13.72 18.66 -24.77
CA SER A 224 -13.04 17.43 -24.36
C SER A 224 -13.68 16.15 -24.89
N ALA A 225 -14.89 16.24 -25.47
CA ALA A 225 -15.68 15.09 -25.90
C ALA A 225 -15.72 13.99 -24.82
N LEU A 226 -15.93 14.39 -23.56
CA LEU A 226 -16.06 13.45 -22.45
C LEU A 226 -17.38 12.69 -22.55
N ASP A 227 -17.34 11.42 -22.15
CA ASP A 227 -18.55 10.64 -22.05
C ASP A 227 -19.28 10.98 -20.75
N ARG A 228 -20.59 10.71 -20.73
CA ARG A 228 -21.45 11.03 -19.59
C ARG A 228 -20.93 10.41 -18.28
N SER A 229 -20.38 9.20 -18.34
CA SER A 229 -19.79 8.54 -17.16
C SER A 229 -18.60 9.30 -16.58
N ASP A 230 -17.73 9.87 -17.43
CA ASP A 230 -16.56 10.64 -16.97
C ASP A 230 -17.01 11.98 -16.35
N LEU A 231 -18.00 12.64 -16.96
CA LEU A 231 -18.59 13.87 -16.42
C LEU A 231 -19.28 13.62 -15.06
N GLU A 232 -20.06 12.54 -14.94
CA GLU A 232 -20.69 12.15 -13.68
C GLU A 232 -19.65 11.79 -12.61
N ALA A 233 -18.54 11.12 -12.98
CA ALA A 233 -17.44 10.82 -12.06
C ALA A 233 -16.75 12.09 -11.55
N LEU A 234 -16.47 13.07 -12.42
CA LEU A 234 -15.89 14.36 -12.05
C LEU A 234 -16.83 15.19 -11.17
N ALA A 235 -18.14 15.19 -11.48
CA ALA A 235 -19.15 15.83 -10.64
C ALA A 235 -19.24 15.15 -9.26
N ALA A 236 -19.28 13.81 -9.22
CA ALA A 236 -19.25 13.04 -7.98
C ALA A 236 -18.02 13.37 -7.12
N ALA A 237 -16.85 13.55 -7.74
CA ALA A 237 -15.62 13.96 -7.07
C ALA A 237 -15.60 15.42 -6.61
N GLY A 238 -16.57 16.24 -7.03
CA GLY A 238 -16.58 17.68 -6.76
C GLY A 238 -15.53 18.45 -7.57
N ALA A 239 -15.02 17.88 -8.67
CA ALA A 239 -13.95 18.48 -9.46
C ALA A 239 -14.37 19.73 -10.24
N PHE A 240 -15.67 20.00 -10.33
CA PHE A 240 -16.26 21.18 -10.98
C PHE A 240 -16.49 22.37 -10.02
N ALA A 241 -15.94 22.34 -8.80
CA ALA A 241 -16.17 23.40 -7.81
C ALA A 241 -15.81 24.81 -8.34
N SER A 242 -14.78 24.93 -9.18
CA SER A 242 -14.36 26.18 -9.83
C SER A 242 -15.33 26.68 -10.90
N LEU A 243 -16.09 25.79 -11.55
CA LEU A 243 -17.03 26.13 -12.64
C LEU A 243 -18.47 26.28 -12.13
N SER A 244 -18.96 25.28 -11.38
CA SER A 244 -20.38 25.18 -10.95
C SER A 244 -20.58 25.57 -9.48
N GLY A 245 -19.51 25.81 -8.72
CA GLY A 245 -19.54 26.20 -7.30
C GLY A 245 -19.79 25.05 -6.33
N ASN A 246 -20.78 24.19 -6.58
CA ASN A 246 -21.07 23.03 -5.72
C ASN A 246 -21.47 21.77 -6.50
N ARG A 247 -21.35 20.62 -5.83
CA ARG A 247 -21.60 19.29 -6.40
C ARG A 247 -23.02 19.10 -6.95
N HIS A 248 -24.05 19.66 -6.30
CA HIS A 248 -25.43 19.52 -6.78
C HIS A 248 -25.67 20.29 -8.08
N LEU A 249 -25.14 21.52 -8.17
CA LEU A 249 -25.16 22.30 -9.41
C LEU A 249 -24.37 21.61 -10.52
N ALA A 250 -23.19 21.08 -10.21
CA ALA A 250 -22.40 20.33 -11.19
C ALA A 250 -23.16 19.12 -11.75
N PHE A 251 -23.85 18.34 -10.91
CA PHE A 251 -24.69 17.23 -11.40
C PHE A 251 -25.84 17.70 -12.28
N TRP A 252 -26.48 18.83 -11.95
CA TRP A 252 -27.52 19.40 -12.78
C TRP A 252 -26.96 19.80 -14.15
N GLU A 253 -25.82 20.50 -14.19
CA GLU A 253 -25.18 20.96 -15.44
C GLU A 253 -24.73 19.77 -16.31
N VAL A 254 -24.18 18.71 -15.68
CA VAL A 254 -23.84 17.47 -16.38
C VAL A 254 -25.09 16.78 -16.94
N ALA A 255 -26.21 16.79 -16.22
CA ALA A 255 -27.46 16.19 -16.68
C ALA A 255 -28.06 16.96 -17.87
N GLY A 256 -27.90 18.28 -17.90
CA GLY A 256 -28.30 19.16 -19.00
C GLY A 256 -27.29 19.27 -20.14
N THR A 257 -26.18 18.52 -20.09
CA THR A 257 -25.17 18.58 -21.15
C THR A 257 -25.69 17.94 -22.44
N GLU A 258 -25.84 18.74 -23.49
CA GLU A 258 -26.28 18.27 -24.80
C GLU A 258 -25.07 17.95 -25.70
N ARG A 259 -25.10 16.81 -26.40
CA ARG A 259 -24.15 16.52 -27.49
C ARG A 259 -24.63 17.25 -28.73
N ALA A 260 -23.84 18.18 -29.26
CA ALA A 260 -24.15 18.88 -30.49
C ALA A 260 -24.42 17.87 -31.64
N LEU A 261 -25.66 17.87 -32.16
CA LEU A 261 -26.06 17.00 -33.25
C LEU A 261 -25.59 17.58 -34.60
N PRO A 262 -25.04 16.75 -35.51
CA PRO A 262 -24.43 17.21 -36.76
C PRO A 262 -25.41 17.83 -37.77
N LEU A 263 -26.72 17.79 -37.51
CA LEU A 263 -27.76 18.36 -38.38
C LEU A 263 -28.00 19.86 -38.18
N ILE A 264 -27.42 20.49 -37.15
CA ILE A 264 -27.53 21.93 -36.93
C ILE A 264 -26.29 22.60 -37.53
N SER A 265 -26.50 23.41 -38.58
CA SER A 265 -25.43 24.08 -39.34
C SER A 265 -24.51 24.94 -38.45
N PRO A 266 -23.21 25.08 -38.78
CA PRO A 266 -22.22 25.86 -38.02
C PRO A 266 -22.42 27.38 -38.21
N GLY A 267 -23.60 27.86 -37.83
CA GLY A 267 -24.10 29.22 -38.03
C GLY A 267 -25.52 29.41 -37.50
N GLY A 268 -26.26 28.33 -37.27
CA GLY A 268 -27.49 28.34 -36.49
C GLY A 268 -27.16 28.27 -35.00
N ARG A 269 -26.86 29.43 -34.38
CA ARG A 269 -27.02 29.57 -32.94
C ARG A 269 -28.49 29.28 -32.62
N ALA A 270 -28.83 28.02 -32.35
CA ALA A 270 -29.82 27.77 -31.32
C ALA A 270 -29.25 28.50 -30.12
N GLY A 271 -29.82 29.67 -29.81
CA GLY A 271 -29.28 30.54 -28.79
C GLY A 271 -29.05 29.70 -27.55
N ASN A 272 -27.90 29.87 -26.90
CA ASN A 272 -27.79 29.54 -25.49
C ASN A 272 -28.94 30.27 -24.82
N VAL A 273 -30.09 29.61 -24.68
CA VAL A 273 -31.13 30.06 -23.80
C VAL A 273 -30.43 29.99 -22.46
N GLU A 274 -30.15 31.15 -21.86
CA GLU A 274 -29.66 31.21 -20.50
C GLU A 274 -30.77 30.62 -19.62
N GLU A 275 -30.76 29.30 -19.48
CA GLU A 275 -31.57 28.62 -18.48
C GLU A 275 -31.11 29.14 -17.13
N GLY A 276 -32.05 29.72 -16.38
CA GLY A 276 -31.75 30.26 -15.07
C GLY A 276 -31.15 29.17 -14.19
N ARG A 277 -30.03 29.47 -13.52
CA ARG A 277 -29.40 28.54 -12.59
C ARG A 277 -30.43 28.09 -11.55
N PRO A 278 -30.72 26.78 -11.43
CA PRO A 278 -31.73 26.32 -10.49
C PRO A 278 -31.25 26.61 -9.06
N LEU A 279 -32.19 27.03 -8.21
CA LEU A 279 -31.94 27.21 -6.78
C LEU A 279 -31.88 25.83 -6.09
N LEU A 280 -30.78 25.11 -6.32
CA LEU A 280 -30.48 23.87 -5.61
C LEU A 280 -29.76 24.19 -4.30
N ALA A 281 -30.23 23.59 -3.21
CA ALA A 281 -29.52 23.68 -1.93
C ALA A 281 -28.13 23.07 -2.07
N ALA A 282 -27.10 23.75 -1.57
CA ALA A 282 -25.75 23.19 -1.54
C ALA A 282 -25.71 21.94 -0.64
N PRO A 283 -24.85 20.95 -0.95
CA PRO A 283 -24.72 19.77 -0.10
C PRO A 283 -24.27 20.14 1.31
N THR A 284 -24.92 19.54 2.29
CA THR A 284 -24.54 19.60 3.69
C THR A 284 -23.14 19.02 3.90
N GLU A 285 -22.50 19.32 5.02
CA GLU A 285 -21.16 18.78 5.31
C GLU A 285 -21.12 17.25 5.28
N VAL A 286 -22.17 16.60 5.82
CA VAL A 286 -22.29 15.14 5.84
C VAL A 286 -22.36 14.58 4.42
N GLU A 287 -23.23 15.14 3.58
CA GLU A 287 -23.38 14.72 2.18
C GLU A 287 -22.07 14.90 1.41
N ARG A 288 -21.32 15.99 1.65
CA ARG A 288 -20.01 16.20 1.03
C ARG A 288 -19.02 15.11 1.42
N ILE A 289 -18.81 14.90 2.73
CA ILE A 289 -17.84 13.91 3.25
C ILE A 289 -18.15 12.52 2.70
N VAL A 290 -19.42 12.14 2.75
CA VAL A 290 -19.90 10.84 2.26
C VAL A 290 -19.60 10.68 0.76
N ALA A 291 -19.96 11.66 -0.06
CA ALA A 291 -19.70 11.59 -1.49
C ALA A 291 -18.20 11.72 -1.84
N ASP A 292 -17.37 12.38 -1.01
CA ASP A 292 -15.91 12.40 -1.20
C ASP A 292 -15.30 11.01 -1.04
N TYR A 293 -15.69 10.25 0.00
CA TYR A 293 -15.24 8.87 0.19
C TYR A 293 -15.75 7.94 -0.92
N ALA A 294 -16.99 8.14 -1.38
CA ALA A 294 -17.55 7.38 -2.48
C ALA A 294 -16.76 7.61 -3.78
N SER A 295 -16.44 8.87 -4.10
CA SER A 295 -15.85 9.30 -5.37
C SER A 295 -14.32 9.29 -5.42
N THR A 296 -13.62 9.59 -4.31
CA THR A 296 -12.15 9.69 -4.27
C THR A 296 -11.49 8.82 -3.21
N GLY A 297 -12.28 8.25 -2.29
CA GLY A 297 -11.76 7.41 -1.20
C GLY A 297 -11.13 8.18 -0.04
N LEU A 298 -11.21 9.52 -0.05
CA LEU A 298 -10.75 10.40 1.03
C LEU A 298 -11.63 11.65 1.09
N THR A 299 -11.50 12.45 2.15
CA THR A 299 -12.10 13.80 2.22
C THR A 299 -11.07 14.80 2.74
N LEU A 300 -11.17 16.05 2.30
CA LEU A 300 -10.43 17.18 2.87
C LEU A 300 -11.22 17.86 4.00
N GLY A 301 -12.48 17.48 4.21
CA GLY A 301 -13.31 17.92 5.33
C GLY A 301 -12.94 17.25 6.65
N ARG A 302 -13.90 17.22 7.59
CA ARG A 302 -13.73 16.49 8.85
C ARG A 302 -13.72 14.98 8.60
N HIS A 303 -13.02 14.26 9.48
CA HIS A 303 -13.03 12.81 9.47
C HIS A 303 -14.45 12.27 9.76
N PRO A 304 -14.93 11.20 9.09
CA PRO A 304 -16.30 10.72 9.26
C PRO A 304 -16.69 10.38 10.70
N MET A 305 -15.74 9.89 11.50
CA MET A 305 -15.96 9.61 12.93
C MET A 305 -16.29 10.86 13.75
N ALA A 306 -15.84 12.04 13.31
CA ALA A 306 -16.18 13.30 13.98
C ALA A 306 -17.69 13.60 13.89
N LEU A 307 -18.36 13.17 12.81
CA LEU A 307 -19.81 13.31 12.64
C LEU A 307 -20.58 12.41 13.61
N LEU A 308 -20.01 11.26 13.95
CA LEU A 308 -20.60 10.28 14.86
C LEU A 308 -20.17 10.50 16.32
N ARG A 309 -19.25 11.44 16.61
CA ARG A 309 -18.58 11.53 17.91
C ARG A 309 -19.54 11.73 19.07
N GLU A 310 -20.53 12.62 18.95
CA GLU A 310 -21.52 12.86 20.01
C GLU A 310 -22.32 11.58 20.32
N TYR A 311 -22.80 10.90 19.27
CA TYR A 311 -23.49 9.63 19.40
C TYR A 311 -22.61 8.56 20.05
N LEU A 312 -21.37 8.37 19.58
CA LEU A 312 -20.44 7.39 20.13
C LEU A 312 -20.08 7.68 21.60
N ARG A 313 -19.91 8.96 21.97
CA ARG A 313 -19.68 9.37 23.37
C ARG A 313 -20.87 9.04 24.26
N SER A 314 -22.11 9.26 23.79
CA SER A 314 -23.32 8.87 24.54
C SER A 314 -23.37 7.36 24.82
N GLN A 315 -22.77 6.55 23.95
CA GLN A 315 -22.63 5.09 24.10
C GLN A 315 -21.39 4.67 24.93
N ARG A 316 -20.66 5.65 25.49
CA ARG A 316 -19.41 5.50 26.25
C ARG A 316 -18.28 4.87 25.42
N LEU A 317 -18.21 5.21 24.14
CA LEU A 317 -17.11 4.82 23.25
C LEU A 317 -16.06 5.92 23.21
N LEU A 318 -14.85 5.57 23.63
CA LEU A 318 -13.70 6.47 23.71
C LEU A 318 -13.09 6.71 22.34
N SER A 319 -12.57 7.92 22.12
CA SER A 319 -11.72 8.23 20.96
C SER A 319 -10.32 7.64 21.10
N ALA A 320 -9.58 7.54 19.99
CA ALA A 320 -8.17 7.14 20.02
C ALA A 320 -7.33 8.04 20.94
N GLY A 321 -7.60 9.35 20.93
CA GLY A 321 -6.97 10.32 21.82
C GLY A 321 -7.35 10.11 23.29
N ASP A 322 -8.61 9.79 23.59
CA ASP A 322 -9.06 9.51 24.96
C ASP A 322 -8.37 8.25 25.52
N LEU A 323 -8.13 7.24 24.69
CA LEU A 323 -7.39 6.03 25.10
C LEU A 323 -5.95 6.34 25.54
N GLY A 324 -5.34 7.39 25.00
CA GLY A 324 -4.03 7.89 25.43
C GLY A 324 -3.96 8.25 26.91
N CYS A 325 -5.08 8.64 27.52
CA CYS A 325 -5.16 9.04 28.92
C CYS A 325 -5.57 7.90 29.86
N VAL A 326 -5.92 6.72 29.34
CA VAL A 326 -6.39 5.59 30.14
C VAL A 326 -5.22 4.77 30.68
N ALA A 327 -5.32 4.35 31.95
CA ALA A 327 -4.34 3.50 32.60
C ALA A 327 -4.27 2.09 31.98
N ASN A 328 -3.06 1.51 32.00
CA ASN A 328 -2.80 0.15 31.55
C ASN A 328 -3.68 -0.90 32.28
N GLY A 329 -4.11 -1.93 31.57
CA GLY A 329 -4.94 -3.03 32.09
C GLY A 329 -6.44 -2.70 32.26
N LYS A 330 -6.87 -1.49 31.92
CA LYS A 330 -8.29 -1.10 32.03
C LYS A 330 -9.10 -1.65 30.86
N GLN A 331 -10.35 -2.04 31.15
CA GLN A 331 -11.33 -2.39 30.14
C GLN A 331 -11.86 -1.11 29.50
N VAL A 332 -11.76 -1.03 28.18
CA VAL A 332 -12.18 0.13 27.39
C VAL A 332 -13.03 -0.31 26.20
N ARG A 333 -13.80 0.65 25.69
CA ARG A 333 -14.60 0.47 24.48
C ARG A 333 -14.28 1.62 23.54
N THR A 334 -13.96 1.31 22.30
CA THR A 334 -13.67 2.31 21.26
C THR A 334 -14.33 1.88 19.95
N ALA A 335 -14.46 2.80 19.03
CA ALA A 335 -14.91 2.51 17.67
C ALA A 335 -14.09 3.33 16.69
N GLY A 336 -13.79 2.75 15.53
CA GLY A 336 -13.03 3.41 14.47
C GLY A 336 -13.20 2.73 13.12
N ILE A 337 -12.88 3.48 12.06
CA ILE A 337 -12.87 2.96 10.70
C ILE A 337 -11.72 1.95 10.59
N VAL A 338 -11.99 0.77 10.04
CA VAL A 338 -10.96 -0.26 9.88
C VAL A 338 -10.07 0.08 8.69
N LEU A 339 -8.79 0.33 8.97
CA LEU A 339 -7.81 0.69 7.95
C LEU A 339 -7.13 -0.55 7.36
N MET A 340 -6.70 -1.45 8.23
CA MET A 340 -5.91 -2.61 7.84
C MET A 340 -6.20 -3.80 8.74
N ARG A 341 -6.03 -4.99 8.16
CA ARG A 341 -6.05 -6.28 8.82
C ARG A 341 -4.83 -7.07 8.38
N GLN A 342 -4.03 -7.55 9.32
CA GLN A 342 -2.87 -8.39 9.04
C GLN A 342 -2.94 -9.66 9.89
N ARG A 343 -2.73 -10.81 9.25
CA ARG A 343 -2.60 -12.11 9.93
C ARG A 343 -1.26 -12.75 9.51
N PRO A 344 -0.16 -12.41 10.19
CA PRO A 344 1.15 -12.99 9.89
C PRO A 344 1.10 -14.51 10.06
N GLN A 345 1.71 -15.25 9.13
CA GLN A 345 1.74 -16.72 9.18
C GLN A 345 2.48 -17.26 10.42
N THR A 346 3.36 -16.44 11.01
CA THR A 346 4.21 -16.78 12.16
C THR A 346 3.58 -16.52 13.52
N ALA A 347 2.46 -15.80 13.60
CA ALA A 347 1.91 -15.27 14.84
C ALA A 347 0.77 -16.12 15.45
N SER A 348 0.87 -17.46 15.41
CA SER A 348 -0.07 -18.39 16.07
C SER A 348 -1.56 -18.02 15.92
N GLY A 349 -1.98 -17.61 14.72
CA GLY A 349 -3.37 -17.29 14.41
C GLY A 349 -3.87 -15.90 14.81
N VAL A 350 -3.02 -15.03 15.39
CA VAL A 350 -3.36 -13.65 15.79
C VAL A 350 -3.60 -12.76 14.58
N THR A 351 -4.64 -11.92 14.67
CA THR A 351 -4.94 -10.87 13.68
C THR A 351 -4.70 -9.50 14.29
N PHE A 352 -3.89 -8.67 13.64
CA PHE A 352 -3.68 -7.28 13.96
C PHE A 352 -4.63 -6.41 13.13
N LEU A 353 -5.32 -5.47 13.77
CA LEU A 353 -6.09 -4.44 13.09
C LEU A 353 -5.61 -3.06 13.49
N THR A 354 -5.77 -2.11 12.57
CA THR A 354 -5.62 -0.69 12.89
C THR A 354 -6.95 0.00 12.63
N LEU A 355 -7.48 0.62 13.68
CA LEU A 355 -8.68 1.45 13.62
C LEU A 355 -8.29 2.92 13.59
N GLU A 356 -9.08 3.75 12.94
CA GLU A 356 -8.86 5.20 12.89
C GLU A 356 -10.12 5.98 13.25
N ASP A 357 -9.90 7.07 13.98
CA ASP A 357 -10.88 8.12 14.18
C ASP A 357 -10.24 9.51 13.98
N GLU A 358 -11.03 10.57 14.21
CA GLU A 358 -10.59 11.96 14.03
C GLU A 358 -9.46 12.40 14.98
N SER A 359 -9.18 11.62 16.02
CA SER A 359 -8.13 11.91 17.00
C SER A 359 -6.86 11.09 16.83
N GLY A 360 -6.90 9.98 16.08
CA GLY A 360 -5.72 9.18 15.79
C GLY A 360 -6.02 7.74 15.41
N GLN A 361 -5.06 6.86 15.64
CA GLN A 361 -5.13 5.44 15.33
C GLN A 361 -5.07 4.58 16.59
N VAL A 362 -5.71 3.42 16.55
CA VAL A 362 -5.71 2.42 17.61
C VAL A 362 -5.31 1.07 17.03
N ASN A 363 -4.22 0.51 17.53
CA ASN A 363 -3.79 -0.85 17.17
C ASN A 363 -4.55 -1.86 18.03
N VAL A 364 -5.22 -2.81 17.38
CA VAL A 364 -6.06 -3.82 18.01
C VAL A 364 -5.49 -5.20 17.75
N ILE A 365 -5.39 -6.01 18.78
CA ILE A 365 -4.96 -7.42 18.69
C ILE A 365 -6.19 -8.30 18.89
N VAL A 366 -6.47 -9.15 17.91
CA VAL A 366 -7.56 -10.13 17.94
C VAL A 366 -6.97 -11.53 17.96
N TRP A 367 -7.17 -12.23 19.07
CA TRP A 367 -6.79 -13.64 19.20
C TRP A 367 -7.67 -14.53 18.32
N GLU A 368 -7.15 -15.68 17.92
CA GLU A 368 -7.84 -16.61 17.02
C GLU A 368 -9.22 -17.02 17.54
N SER A 369 -9.38 -17.27 18.84
CA SER A 369 -10.67 -17.64 19.44
C SER A 369 -11.75 -16.58 19.19
N VAL A 370 -11.46 -15.32 19.51
CA VAL A 370 -12.37 -14.19 19.29
C VAL A 370 -12.62 -13.98 17.79
N GLY A 371 -11.56 -14.10 16.98
CA GLY A 371 -11.66 -13.91 15.53
C GLY A 371 -12.49 -14.97 14.83
N GLN A 372 -12.47 -16.22 15.29
CA GLN A 372 -13.30 -17.31 14.76
C GLN A 372 -14.76 -17.16 15.20
N GLU A 373 -15.00 -16.84 16.48
CA GLU A 373 -16.35 -16.63 17.01
C GLU A 373 -17.06 -15.44 16.35
N GLN A 374 -16.33 -14.34 16.11
CA GLN A 374 -16.86 -13.10 15.57
C GLN A 374 -16.34 -12.81 14.16
N ARG A 375 -16.17 -13.87 13.36
CA ARG A 375 -15.57 -13.83 12.01
C ARG A 375 -16.20 -12.78 11.08
N ARG A 376 -17.53 -12.65 11.12
CA ARG A 376 -18.26 -11.68 10.29
C ARG A 376 -17.88 -10.24 10.65
N ALA A 377 -17.96 -9.89 11.94
CA ALA A 377 -17.58 -8.57 12.43
C ALA A 377 -16.10 -8.29 12.18
N LEU A 378 -15.23 -9.30 12.29
CA LEU A 378 -13.81 -9.16 12.02
C LEU A 378 -13.52 -8.86 10.54
N LEU A 379 -14.13 -9.57 9.60
CA LEU A 379 -13.78 -9.52 8.17
C LEU A 379 -14.57 -8.49 7.36
N GLU A 380 -15.86 -8.31 7.63
CA GLU A 380 -16.77 -7.51 6.78
C GLU A 380 -16.94 -6.07 7.24
N SER A 381 -16.53 -5.72 8.47
CA SER A 381 -16.77 -4.39 9.01
C SER A 381 -15.90 -3.30 8.35
N HIS A 382 -16.52 -2.16 8.07
CA HIS A 382 -15.83 -0.92 7.73
C HIS A 382 -15.71 0.01 8.94
N LEU A 383 -16.68 -0.05 9.86
CA LEU A 383 -16.64 0.61 11.17
C LEU A 383 -16.79 -0.45 12.25
N LEU A 384 -15.78 -0.57 13.10
CA LEU A 384 -15.70 -1.61 14.10
C LEU A 384 -15.67 -1.01 15.50
N GLU A 385 -16.61 -1.43 16.34
CA GLU A 385 -16.55 -1.20 17.79
C GLU A 385 -15.82 -2.38 18.45
N VAL A 386 -14.83 -2.05 19.28
CA VAL A 386 -13.98 -3.01 19.97
C VAL A 386 -14.11 -2.79 21.47
N HIS A 387 -14.45 -3.87 22.19
CA HIS A 387 -14.35 -3.91 23.64
C HIS A 387 -13.13 -4.76 23.97
N GLY A 388 -12.28 -4.24 24.83
CA GLY A 388 -11.02 -4.89 25.10
C GLY A 388 -10.30 -4.32 26.28
N GLU A 389 -9.14 -4.90 26.53
CA GLU A 389 -8.22 -4.45 27.56
C GLU A 389 -7.12 -3.61 26.92
N LEU A 390 -6.93 -2.40 27.45
CA LEU A 390 -5.85 -1.55 27.00
C LEU A 390 -4.54 -2.04 27.58
N GLN A 391 -3.59 -2.40 26.72
CA GLN A 391 -2.23 -2.74 27.08
C GLN A 391 -1.27 -1.69 26.58
N ARG A 392 -0.37 -1.26 27.47
CA ARG A 392 0.71 -0.34 27.14
C ARG A 392 2.05 -0.96 27.52
N GLN A 393 2.96 -1.04 26.55
CA GLN A 393 4.37 -1.35 26.75
C GLN A 393 5.17 -0.19 26.17
N ASP A 394 5.91 0.49 27.04
CA ASP A 394 6.65 1.72 26.71
C ASP A 394 5.72 2.76 26.06
N GLU A 395 6.05 3.20 24.84
CA GLU A 395 5.26 4.17 24.06
C GLU A 395 4.14 3.51 23.23
N VAL A 396 4.16 2.18 23.09
CA VAL A 396 3.24 1.47 22.20
C VAL A 396 1.99 1.03 22.96
N MET A 397 0.84 1.34 22.36
CA MET A 397 -0.48 1.03 22.89
C MET A 397 -1.18 0.01 22.00
N HIS A 398 -1.66 -1.06 22.61
CA HIS A 398 -2.46 -2.10 21.97
C HIS A 398 -3.77 -2.31 22.72
N LEU A 399 -4.86 -2.47 21.98
CA LEU A 399 -6.14 -2.90 22.54
C LEU A 399 -6.33 -4.38 22.28
N ILE A 400 -6.30 -5.22 23.32
CA ILE A 400 -6.61 -6.64 23.19
C ILE A 400 -8.12 -6.81 23.11
N ALA A 401 -8.61 -7.16 21.93
CA ALA A 401 -10.04 -7.34 21.68
C ALA A 401 -10.58 -8.55 22.43
N ARG A 402 -11.68 -8.35 23.15
CA ARG A 402 -12.51 -9.39 23.75
C ARG A 402 -13.86 -9.53 23.04
N ARG A 403 -14.36 -8.43 22.45
CA ARG A 403 -15.60 -8.40 21.68
C ARG A 403 -15.53 -7.39 20.55
N LEU A 404 -16.02 -7.80 19.40
CA LEU A 404 -16.10 -7.05 18.15
C LEU A 404 -17.57 -6.86 17.78
N ILE A 405 -17.96 -5.62 17.48
CA ILE A 405 -19.32 -5.27 17.08
C ILE A 405 -19.24 -4.48 15.77
N ASP A 406 -19.85 -5.01 14.72
CA ASP A 406 -19.95 -4.29 13.45
C ASP A 406 -20.92 -3.11 13.59
N ARG A 407 -20.41 -1.91 13.31
CA ARG A 407 -21.16 -0.65 13.33
C ARG A 407 -21.20 -0.01 11.95
N SER A 408 -20.87 -0.73 10.88
CA SER A 408 -20.82 -0.22 9.51
C SER A 408 -22.15 0.40 9.04
N ALA A 409 -23.27 -0.07 9.59
CA ALA A 409 -24.59 0.55 9.36
C ALA A 409 -24.66 2.03 9.75
N LEU A 410 -23.87 2.50 10.73
CA LEU A 410 -23.81 3.91 11.10
C LEU A 410 -23.18 4.77 9.99
N LEU A 411 -22.20 4.22 9.25
CA LEU A 411 -21.67 4.88 8.05
C LEU A 411 -22.71 4.89 6.92
N GLY A 412 -23.47 3.79 6.79
CA GLY A 412 -24.60 3.69 5.86
C GLY A 412 -25.70 4.72 6.14
N ASN A 413 -26.07 4.91 7.40
CA ASN A 413 -27.10 5.88 7.80
C ASN A 413 -26.66 7.35 7.64
N LEU A 414 -25.36 7.64 7.48
CA LEU A 414 -24.91 8.96 7.05
C LEU A 414 -25.34 9.25 5.59
N LEU A 415 -25.55 8.22 4.76
CA LEU A 415 -26.05 8.34 3.38
C LEU A 415 -27.58 8.48 3.30
N THR A 416 -28.31 7.85 4.22
CA THR A 416 -29.78 7.81 4.20
C THR A 416 -30.39 8.58 5.37
N ARG A 417 -30.65 9.87 5.16
CA ARG A 417 -31.70 10.59 5.91
C ARG A 417 -33.00 10.59 5.09
N SER A 418 -34.09 10.17 5.71
CA SER A 418 -35.45 10.33 5.16
C SER A 418 -35.69 11.83 4.93
N ARG A 419 -36.20 12.19 3.75
CA ARG A 419 -36.77 13.52 3.52
C ARG A 419 -38.20 13.47 4.05
N ASP A 420 -38.36 13.72 5.33
CA ASP A 420 -39.69 13.82 5.93
C ASP A 420 -40.35 15.11 5.41
N PHE A 421 -41.48 14.98 4.72
CA PHE A 421 -42.28 16.11 4.28
C PHE A 421 -43.10 16.63 5.47
N HIS A 422 -43.08 17.94 5.70
CA HIS A 422 -43.99 18.63 6.64
C HIS A 422 -45.25 19.09 5.92
#